data_AF-A0A8J3GNE8-F1
#
_entry.id   AF-A0A8J3GNE8-F1
#
_cell.length_a   1.000
_cell.length_b   1.000
_cell.length_c   1.000
_cell.angle_alpha   90.00
_cell.angle_beta   90.00
_cell.angle_gamma   90.00
#
_symmetry.space_group_name_H-M   'P 1'
#
loop_
_entity.id
_entity.type
_entity.pdbx_description
1 polymer ?
#
loop_
_entity_poly.entity_id
_entity_poly.type
_entity_poly.pdbx_seq_one_letter_code
_entity_poly.pdbx_strand_id
1 'polypeptide(L)'
;MATESDLRDLLRGPDPEGRGEIDLDAVLSRTRRRRRPRVIAAQALGSVALVGVLGTAVFIGGPLADRSVMMTADDAGAGADEAIAESGEAPYVDQDAFKWMPDACGAPVTDVVSSEGVTLELSIATIVEPEERIPVQVTLRNDGPDRLVGTSSPWPHVSLARDGIVVWHSYQTQEAIGLVVDLAPGESMTLETSFNRVICGSEDDLIMDGPQNDMPAAPPGQYELRAVLVVTTDDGTSYLAASAPFQLEIAG
;
A
#
# COMPACT_ATOMS: atom_id res chain seq x y z
N MET A 1 35.47 -21.94 -8.32
CA MET A 1 34.69 -21.21 -9.34
C MET A 1 34.14 -22.25 -10.29
N ALA A 2 32.82 -22.37 -10.43
CA ALA A 2 32.22 -23.23 -11.44
C ALA A 2 32.52 -22.64 -12.82
N THR A 3 32.86 -23.50 -13.77
CA THR A 3 33.13 -23.11 -15.16
C THR A 3 31.82 -22.98 -15.93
N GLU A 4 31.81 -22.24 -17.05
CA GLU A 4 30.63 -22.13 -17.92
C GLU A 4 30.13 -23.51 -18.40
N SER A 5 31.04 -24.46 -18.59
CA SER A 5 30.71 -25.85 -18.90
C SER A 5 29.91 -26.54 -17.79
N ASP A 6 30.24 -26.29 -16.52
CA ASP A 6 29.55 -26.91 -15.38
C ASP A 6 28.09 -26.40 -15.27
N LEU A 7 27.85 -25.13 -15.60
CA LEU A 7 26.51 -24.56 -15.67
C LEU A 7 25.68 -25.11 -16.84
N ARG A 8 26.31 -25.36 -18.00
CA ARG A 8 25.62 -25.95 -19.16
C ARG A 8 25.21 -27.40 -18.93
N ASP A 9 26.02 -28.18 -18.21
CA ASP A 9 25.67 -29.55 -17.86
C ASP A 9 24.57 -29.62 -16.79
N LEU A 10 24.53 -28.68 -15.84
CA LEU A 10 23.44 -28.56 -14.87
C LEU A 10 22.09 -28.19 -15.53
N LEU A 11 22.12 -27.30 -16.53
CA LEU A 11 20.90 -26.88 -17.27
C LEU A 11 20.42 -27.94 -18.28
N ARG A 12 21.30 -28.83 -18.72
CA ARG A 12 20.99 -29.96 -19.62
C ARG A 12 20.71 -31.26 -18.87
N GLY A 13 20.33 -31.18 -17.59
CA GLY A 13 19.90 -32.34 -16.81
C GLY A 13 18.95 -33.23 -17.62
N PRO A 14 19.03 -34.56 -17.45
CA PRO A 14 18.28 -35.51 -18.26
C PRO A 14 16.80 -35.14 -18.23
N ASP A 15 16.22 -34.93 -19.41
CA ASP A 15 14.78 -34.68 -19.55
C ASP A 15 14.05 -35.78 -18.79
N PRO A 16 13.26 -35.48 -17.74
CA PRO A 16 12.51 -36.50 -17.05
C PRO A 16 11.49 -37.05 -18.04
N GLU A 17 11.76 -38.26 -18.54
CA GLU A 17 10.80 -39.03 -19.32
C GLU A 17 9.49 -39.12 -18.53
N GLY A 18 8.45 -38.45 -19.00
CA GLY A 18 7.13 -38.46 -18.36
C GLY A 18 6.63 -37.12 -17.82
N ARG A 19 6.97 -35.98 -18.43
CA ARG A 19 6.09 -34.81 -18.35
C ARG A 19 4.76 -35.16 -19.02
N GLY A 20 3.78 -35.53 -18.20
CA GLY A 20 2.42 -35.80 -18.63
C GLY A 20 1.93 -34.66 -19.50
N GLU A 21 1.47 -35.02 -20.70
CA GLU A 21 0.85 -34.11 -21.65
C GLU A 21 -0.23 -33.33 -20.90
N ILE A 22 -0.05 -32.02 -20.81
CA ILE A 22 -1.01 -31.16 -20.14
C ILE A 22 -2.26 -31.17 -21.01
N ASP A 23 -3.31 -31.84 -20.53
CA ASP A 23 -4.62 -31.88 -21.17
C ASP A 23 -5.24 -30.48 -21.14
N LEU A 24 -4.96 -29.71 -22.19
CA LEU A 24 -5.45 -28.34 -22.37
C LEU A 24 -6.98 -28.29 -22.41
N ASP A 25 -7.65 -29.36 -22.86
CA ASP A 25 -9.10 -29.43 -22.92
C ASP A 25 -9.72 -29.58 -21.52
N ALA A 26 -9.07 -30.34 -20.63
CA ALA A 26 -9.45 -30.43 -19.22
C ALA A 26 -9.30 -29.08 -18.50
N VAL A 27 -8.26 -28.29 -18.81
CA VAL A 27 -8.05 -26.97 -18.23
C VAL A 27 -9.08 -25.94 -18.73
N LEU A 28 -9.37 -25.94 -20.03
CA LEU A 28 -10.33 -25.00 -20.65
C LEU A 28 -11.78 -25.30 -20.26
N SER A 29 -12.16 -26.57 -20.09
CA SER A 29 -13.51 -26.93 -19.65
C SER A 29 -13.77 -26.55 -18.19
N ARG A 30 -12.76 -26.64 -17.32
CA ARG A 30 -12.85 -26.28 -15.90
C ARG A 30 -13.06 -24.78 -15.69
N THR A 31 -12.43 -23.94 -16.50
CA THR A 31 -12.57 -22.48 -16.44
C THR A 31 -13.93 -22.01 -16.96
N ARG A 32 -14.46 -22.59 -18.04
CA ARG A 32 -15.80 -22.25 -18.55
C ARG A 32 -16.93 -22.57 -17.57
N ARG A 33 -16.79 -23.59 -16.72
CA ARG A 33 -17.84 -24.00 -15.77
C ARG A 33 -18.07 -22.97 -14.65
N ARG A 34 -17.10 -22.11 -14.35
CA ARG A 34 -17.21 -21.05 -13.33
C ARG A 34 -17.84 -19.75 -13.86
N ARG A 35 -17.82 -19.50 -15.17
CA ARG A 35 -18.36 -18.27 -15.80
C ARG A 35 -19.80 -18.43 -16.29
N ARG A 36 -20.67 -19.11 -15.53
CA ARG A 36 -22.13 -19.04 -15.80
C ARG A 36 -22.71 -17.89 -14.98
N PRO A 37 -22.90 -16.69 -15.55
CA PRO A 37 -23.56 -15.59 -14.86
C PRO A 37 -25.00 -16.00 -14.55
N ARG A 38 -25.28 -16.22 -13.26
CA ARG A 38 -26.65 -16.28 -12.75
C ARG A 38 -27.15 -14.84 -12.70
N VAL A 39 -27.68 -14.36 -13.82
CA VAL A 39 -28.37 -13.07 -13.86
C VAL A 39 -29.70 -13.23 -13.12
N ILE A 40 -29.68 -12.95 -11.82
CA ILE A 40 -30.88 -12.75 -11.02
C ILE A 40 -31.19 -11.25 -11.10
N ALA A 41 -32.22 -10.90 -11.86
CA ALA A 41 -32.78 -9.56 -11.90
C ALA A 41 -33.47 -9.26 -10.56
N ALA A 42 -32.94 -8.32 -9.80
CA ALA A 42 -33.61 -7.72 -8.65
C ALA A 42 -33.74 -6.22 -8.90
N GLN A 43 -34.91 -5.83 -9.39
CA GLN A 43 -35.38 -4.45 -9.31
C GLN A 43 -35.79 -4.13 -7.88
N ALA A 44 -35.33 -3.01 -7.32
CA ALA A 44 -36.01 -2.37 -6.22
C ALA A 44 -35.75 -0.85 -6.22
N LEU A 45 -36.84 -0.12 -6.45
CA LEU A 45 -37.03 1.32 -6.24
C LEU A 45 -36.97 1.65 -4.74
N GLY A 46 -36.46 2.83 -4.35
CA GLY A 46 -36.54 3.26 -2.96
C GLY A 46 -35.98 4.66 -2.64
N SER A 47 -36.77 5.69 -2.98
CA SER A 47 -36.98 7.00 -2.33
C SER A 47 -35.98 7.59 -1.30
N VAL A 48 -35.66 8.86 -1.58
CA VAL A 48 -35.10 9.95 -0.75
C VAL A 48 -35.87 10.21 0.56
N ALA A 49 -35.16 10.52 1.65
CA ALA A 49 -35.63 11.44 2.71
C ALA A 49 -34.46 12.16 3.41
N LEU A 50 -34.60 13.48 3.49
CA LEU A 50 -33.72 14.51 4.04
C LEU A 50 -33.99 14.73 5.56
N VAL A 51 -33.19 15.59 6.20
CA VAL A 51 -33.25 16.11 7.60
C VAL A 51 -32.42 15.26 8.58
N GLY A 52 -31.37 15.74 9.27
CA GLY A 52 -30.98 17.07 9.73
C GLY A 52 -30.90 17.05 11.27
N VAL A 53 -29.81 17.54 11.89
CA VAL A 53 -29.77 18.23 13.21
C VAL A 53 -28.32 18.52 13.62
N LEU A 54 -28.11 19.76 14.05
CA LEU A 54 -26.91 20.34 14.65
C LEU A 54 -26.53 19.67 15.98
N GLY A 55 -25.23 19.65 16.27
CA GLY A 55 -24.70 19.33 17.60
C GLY A 55 -23.29 19.88 17.81
N THR A 56 -23.18 21.18 18.05
CA THR A 56 -21.96 21.83 18.55
C THR A 56 -21.69 21.40 19.99
N ALA A 57 -20.50 20.85 20.28
CA ALA A 57 -19.97 20.77 21.63
C ALA A 57 -18.54 21.34 21.66
N VAL A 58 -18.46 22.56 22.18
CA VAL A 58 -17.25 23.26 22.58
C VAL A 58 -16.77 22.62 23.88
N PHE A 59 -15.54 22.09 23.90
CA PHE A 59 -14.83 21.78 25.15
C PHE A 59 -13.63 22.72 25.29
N ILE A 60 -13.74 23.61 26.27
CA ILE A 60 -12.69 24.49 26.79
C ILE A 60 -12.28 23.89 28.14
N GLY A 61 -10.99 23.67 28.40
CA GLY A 61 -10.59 23.15 29.71
C GLY A 61 -9.11 22.84 29.97
N GLY A 62 -8.22 23.79 29.73
CA GLY A 62 -7.08 24.15 30.61
C GLY A 62 -5.93 23.15 30.93
N PRO A 63 -4.75 23.66 31.33
CA PRO A 63 -3.47 22.93 31.34
C PRO A 63 -3.07 22.43 32.75
N LEU A 64 -1.99 21.64 32.82
CA LEU A 64 -0.91 21.60 33.84
C LEU A 64 -0.38 20.16 34.05
N ALA A 65 0.90 19.93 33.76
CA ALA A 65 1.92 19.62 34.78
C ALA A 65 3.21 19.05 34.15
N ASP A 66 4.29 19.79 34.36
CA ASP A 66 5.68 19.33 34.31
C ASP A 66 5.87 18.01 35.06
N ARG A 67 6.59 17.07 34.43
CA ARG A 67 7.46 16.12 35.13
C ARG A 67 8.72 15.87 34.31
N SER A 68 9.74 16.64 34.64
CA SER A 68 11.15 16.28 34.47
C SER A 68 11.46 15.00 35.25
N VAL A 69 11.90 13.94 34.56
CA VAL A 69 12.65 12.84 35.17
C VAL A 69 13.98 12.70 34.44
N MET A 70 15.01 13.01 35.19
CA MET A 70 16.42 12.82 34.89
C MET A 70 16.78 11.38 35.30
N MET A 71 17.23 10.53 34.38
CA MET A 71 17.91 9.28 34.72
C MET A 71 19.09 9.02 33.75
N THR A 72 20.27 9.30 34.29
CA THR A 72 21.55 8.57 34.22
C THR A 72 21.86 7.71 32.99
N ALA A 73 22.95 8.11 32.33
CA ALA A 73 23.83 7.25 31.56
C ALA A 73 24.47 6.18 32.45
N ASP A 74 24.61 4.96 31.92
CA ASP A 74 25.60 3.99 32.36
C ASP A 74 26.15 3.21 31.16
N ASP A 75 27.45 2.96 31.25
CA ASP A 75 28.38 2.55 30.21
C ASP A 75 28.32 1.06 29.83
N ALA A 76 28.74 0.80 28.59
CA ALA A 76 29.55 -0.32 28.09
C ALA A 76 29.14 -1.79 28.36
N GLY A 77 28.97 -2.52 27.25
CA GLY A 77 29.04 -3.97 27.22
C GLY A 77 29.31 -4.50 25.80
N ALA A 78 30.58 -4.64 25.47
CA ALA A 78 31.03 -5.36 24.28
C ALA A 78 30.69 -6.86 24.40
N GLY A 79 30.21 -7.46 23.32
CA GLY A 79 29.93 -8.89 23.23
C GLY A 79 29.39 -9.25 21.86
N ALA A 80 30.28 -9.33 20.88
CA ALA A 80 30.02 -10.08 19.67
C ALA A 80 30.08 -11.56 20.04
N ASP A 81 29.00 -12.30 19.81
CA ASP A 81 29.09 -13.72 19.51
C ASP A 81 27.93 -14.12 18.59
N GLU A 82 28.33 -14.83 17.54
CA GLU A 82 27.55 -15.24 16.39
C GLU A 82 26.49 -16.27 16.78
N ALA A 83 25.25 -16.05 16.36
CA ALA A 83 24.24 -17.11 16.26
C ALA A 83 23.54 -16.97 14.90
N ILE A 84 24.16 -17.59 13.89
CA ILE A 84 23.47 -17.89 12.62
C ILE A 84 22.50 -19.04 12.94
N ALA A 85 21.26 -18.69 13.25
CA ALA A 85 20.15 -19.62 13.29
C ALA A 85 19.58 -19.75 11.87
N GLU A 86 20.13 -20.71 11.13
CA GLU A 86 19.51 -21.26 9.93
C GLU A 86 18.39 -22.21 10.38
N SER A 87 17.16 -21.68 10.47
CA SER A 87 15.94 -22.51 10.46
C SER A 87 14.91 -21.81 9.60
N GLY A 88 14.87 -22.26 8.34
CA GLY A 88 13.90 -21.84 7.35
C GLY A 88 12.49 -22.27 7.74
N GLU A 89 11.69 -21.30 8.13
CA GLU A 89 10.28 -21.24 7.81
C GLU A 89 10.03 -19.75 7.58
N ALA A 90 9.75 -19.36 6.33
CA ALA A 90 9.37 -17.98 6.06
C ALA A 90 8.17 -17.67 6.98
N PRO A 91 8.20 -16.57 7.76
CA PRO A 91 7.08 -16.24 8.63
C PRO A 91 5.81 -16.27 7.81
N TYR A 92 4.78 -16.92 8.36
CA TYR A 92 3.47 -17.04 7.74
C TYR A 92 2.91 -15.63 7.56
N VAL A 93 3.15 -15.06 6.37
CA VAL A 93 2.56 -13.78 5.97
C VAL A 93 1.06 -14.02 5.87
N ASP A 94 0.28 -13.26 6.63
CA ASP A 94 -1.16 -13.24 6.44
C ASP A 94 -1.45 -12.87 4.98
N GLN A 95 -1.91 -13.86 4.21
CA GLN A 95 -2.18 -13.68 2.78
C GLN A 95 -3.25 -12.62 2.53
N ASP A 96 -4.07 -12.27 3.55
CA ASP A 96 -5.10 -11.26 3.41
C ASP A 96 -4.54 -9.82 3.43
N ALA A 97 -3.37 -9.57 4.05
CA ALA A 97 -2.71 -8.25 3.98
C ALA A 97 -2.15 -7.97 2.58
N PHE A 98 -1.62 -8.99 1.89
CA PHE A 98 -1.21 -8.92 0.47
C PHE A 98 -2.39 -8.97 -0.52
N LYS A 99 -3.59 -9.33 -0.05
CA LYS A 99 -4.82 -9.37 -0.86
C LYS A 99 -5.51 -8.01 -0.96
N TRP A 100 -4.96 -6.99 -0.30
CA TRP A 100 -5.24 -5.61 -0.64
C TRP A 100 -4.68 -5.32 -2.02
N MET A 101 -5.48 -5.64 -3.05
CA MET A 101 -5.20 -5.19 -4.39
C MET A 101 -5.43 -3.67 -4.37
N PRO A 102 -4.38 -2.87 -4.57
CA PRO A 102 -4.52 -1.43 -4.57
C PRO A 102 -5.50 -1.02 -5.67
N ASP A 103 -6.08 0.17 -5.48
CA ASP A 103 -6.88 0.89 -6.46
C ASP A 103 -6.44 0.59 -7.91
N ALA A 104 -7.35 0.02 -8.71
CA ALA A 104 -7.11 -0.34 -10.10
C ALA A 104 -7.57 0.77 -11.03
N CYS A 105 -6.85 0.99 -12.13
CA CYS A 105 -7.15 2.04 -13.09
C CYS A 105 -8.55 1.86 -13.71
N GLY A 106 -9.36 2.93 -13.65
CA GLY A 106 -10.74 2.93 -14.11
C GLY A 106 -11.75 2.28 -13.15
N ALA A 107 -11.30 1.75 -12.01
CA ALA A 107 -12.19 1.26 -10.96
C ALA A 107 -12.63 2.40 -10.03
N PRO A 108 -13.78 2.24 -9.32
CA PRO A 108 -14.11 3.12 -8.21
C PRO A 108 -13.01 3.08 -7.13
N VAL A 109 -12.76 4.24 -6.51
CA VAL A 109 -11.85 4.32 -5.36
C VAL A 109 -12.32 3.40 -4.25
N THR A 110 -11.40 2.62 -3.68
CA THR A 110 -11.69 1.77 -2.55
C THR A 110 -11.62 2.58 -1.26
N ASP A 111 -12.65 2.48 -0.42
CA ASP A 111 -12.59 3.05 0.92
C ASP A 111 -11.74 2.16 1.81
N VAL A 112 -10.58 2.69 2.18
CA VAL A 112 -9.60 2.03 3.05
C VAL A 112 -9.69 2.62 4.44
N VAL A 113 -9.89 1.78 5.44
CA VAL A 113 -9.95 2.19 6.83
C VAL A 113 -8.65 1.78 7.51
N SER A 114 -7.99 2.71 8.18
CA SER A 114 -6.79 2.42 8.95
C SER A 114 -7.08 1.44 10.09
N SER A 115 -6.08 0.62 10.41
CA SER A 115 -6.01 -0.11 11.66
C SER A 115 -6.10 0.86 12.84
N GLU A 116 -6.73 0.40 13.92
CA GLU A 116 -6.86 1.20 15.14
C GLU A 116 -5.48 1.64 15.66
N GLY A 117 -5.35 2.91 16.04
CA GLY A 117 -4.10 3.47 16.58
C GLY A 117 -3.02 3.78 15.55
N VAL A 118 -3.27 3.67 14.25
CA VAL A 118 -2.29 4.05 13.21
C VAL A 118 -2.95 5.00 12.20
N THR A 119 -2.27 6.09 11.89
CA THR A 119 -2.78 7.10 10.95
C THR A 119 -1.72 7.51 9.94
N LEU A 120 -2.19 7.99 8.78
CA LEU A 120 -1.36 8.47 7.70
C LEU A 120 -1.88 9.85 7.27
N GLU A 121 -1.01 10.85 7.24
CA GLU A 121 -1.36 12.22 6.87
C GLU A 121 -0.58 12.65 5.62
N LEU A 122 -1.27 13.28 4.67
CA LEU A 122 -0.67 13.80 3.43
C LEU A 122 -0.28 15.26 3.59
N SER A 123 0.93 15.61 3.15
CA SER A 123 1.42 16.98 3.06
C SER A 123 1.88 17.29 1.64
N ILE A 124 1.07 18.10 0.95
CA ILE A 124 1.26 18.54 -0.45
C ILE A 124 0.52 19.86 -0.67
N ALA A 125 0.94 20.64 -1.66
CA ALA A 125 0.19 21.83 -2.09
C ALA A 125 -1.21 21.43 -2.62
N THR A 126 -2.22 22.24 -2.28
CA THR A 126 -3.60 22.04 -2.79
C THR A 126 -3.75 22.39 -4.26
N ILE A 127 -2.82 23.18 -4.81
CA ILE A 127 -2.73 23.48 -6.23
C ILE A 127 -1.33 23.06 -6.67
N VAL A 128 -1.25 22.19 -7.67
CA VAL A 128 0.00 21.67 -8.20
C VAL A 128 0.19 22.14 -9.64
N GLU A 129 1.38 22.62 -9.93
CA GLU A 129 1.80 23.03 -11.27
C GLU A 129 1.93 21.81 -12.18
N PRO A 130 1.95 22.01 -13.51
CA PRO A 130 2.03 20.94 -14.50
C PRO A 130 3.41 20.28 -14.58
N GLU A 131 3.91 19.74 -13.47
CA GLU A 131 5.14 18.97 -13.40
C GLU A 131 4.90 17.50 -13.79
N GLU A 132 5.94 16.83 -14.29
CA GLU A 132 5.86 15.40 -14.68
C GLU A 132 5.66 14.50 -13.46
N ARG A 133 6.40 14.79 -12.38
CA ARG A 133 6.44 14.03 -11.14
C ARG A 133 6.30 14.96 -9.95
N ILE A 134 5.22 14.81 -9.20
CA ILE A 134 4.86 15.70 -8.10
C ILE A 134 5.25 15.01 -6.78
N PRO A 135 6.13 15.61 -5.95
CA PRO A 135 6.52 15.05 -4.67
C PRO A 135 5.38 15.15 -3.65
N VAL A 136 5.28 14.14 -2.79
CA VAL A 136 4.29 14.05 -1.71
C VAL A 136 5.00 13.63 -0.44
N GLN A 137 4.82 14.39 0.64
CA GLN A 137 5.26 13.97 1.96
C GLN A 137 4.11 13.26 2.68
N VAL A 138 4.44 12.18 3.36
CA VAL A 138 3.49 11.33 4.06
C VAL A 138 3.96 11.14 5.49
N THR A 139 3.13 11.46 6.47
CA THR A 139 3.46 11.27 7.89
C THR A 139 2.71 10.06 8.42
N LEU A 140 3.45 9.02 8.82
CA LEU A 140 2.92 7.89 9.58
C LEU A 140 2.98 8.25 11.07
N ARG A 141 1.87 8.12 11.79
CA ARG A 141 1.81 8.38 13.23
C ARG A 141 1.22 7.19 13.98
N ASN A 142 1.82 6.87 15.13
CA ASN A 142 1.28 5.92 16.08
C ASN A 142 0.39 6.66 17.09
N ASP A 143 -0.92 6.57 16.90
CA ASP A 143 -1.95 7.10 17.79
C ASP A 143 -2.42 6.07 18.86
N GLY A 144 -1.87 4.86 18.81
CA GLY A 144 -2.15 3.79 19.74
C GLY A 144 -1.45 3.96 21.10
N PRO A 145 -1.88 3.19 22.12
CA PRO A 145 -1.26 3.20 23.43
C PRO A 145 0.05 2.40 23.49
N ASP A 146 0.28 1.51 22.53
CA ASP A 146 1.41 0.60 22.45
C ASP A 146 2.44 1.07 21.40
N ARG A 147 3.69 0.65 21.55
CA ARG A 147 4.75 0.97 20.59
C ARG A 147 4.53 0.18 19.29
N LEU A 148 4.62 0.86 18.15
CA LEU A 148 4.52 0.24 16.83
C LEU A 148 5.93 -0.09 16.32
N VAL A 149 6.28 -1.37 16.28
CA VAL A 149 7.60 -1.86 15.80
C VAL A 149 7.42 -2.87 14.69
N GLY A 150 7.99 -2.61 13.52
CA GLY A 150 7.91 -3.51 12.38
C GLY A 150 8.67 -3.00 11.16
N THR A 151 8.27 -3.47 9.99
CA THR A 151 8.86 -3.09 8.70
C THR A 151 7.79 -2.66 7.71
N SER A 152 8.12 -1.74 6.80
CA SER A 152 7.22 -1.23 5.78
C SER A 152 7.98 -0.95 4.47
N SER A 153 7.26 -0.75 3.37
CA SER A 153 7.81 -0.05 2.21
C SER A 153 8.23 1.38 2.63
N PRO A 154 9.37 1.92 2.17
CA PRO A 154 9.71 3.33 2.37
C PRO A 154 8.87 4.27 1.49
N TRP A 155 8.16 3.73 0.49
CA TRP A 155 7.30 4.48 -0.43
C TRP A 155 5.84 4.06 -0.22
N PRO A 156 5.02 4.88 0.43
CA PRO A 156 3.58 4.68 0.51
C PRO A 156 2.96 4.52 -0.88
N HIS A 157 2.01 3.60 -0.99
CA HIS A 157 1.21 3.46 -2.20
C HIS A 157 0.29 4.67 -2.30
N VAL A 158 0.32 5.36 -3.43
CA VAL A 158 -0.52 6.52 -3.73
C VAL A 158 -1.45 6.24 -4.89
N SER A 159 -2.68 6.73 -4.80
CA SER A 159 -3.67 6.71 -5.89
C SER A 159 -4.23 8.11 -6.11
N LEU A 160 -4.46 8.43 -7.38
CA LEU A 160 -5.10 9.66 -7.83
C LEU A 160 -6.43 9.29 -8.47
N ALA A 161 -7.49 9.97 -8.07
CA ALA A 161 -8.83 9.73 -8.56
C ALA A 161 -9.50 11.02 -9.02
N ARG A 162 -10.43 10.87 -9.95
CA ARG A 162 -11.29 11.95 -10.44
C ARG A 162 -12.72 11.44 -10.46
N ASP A 163 -13.64 12.21 -9.89
CA ASP A 163 -15.06 11.85 -9.80
C ASP A 163 -15.29 10.45 -9.17
N GLY A 164 -14.46 10.08 -8.19
CA GLY A 164 -14.51 8.79 -7.49
C GLY A 164 -13.98 7.60 -8.29
N ILE A 165 -13.33 7.84 -9.44
CA ILE A 165 -12.71 6.81 -10.28
C ILE A 165 -11.19 6.99 -10.25
N VAL A 166 -10.47 5.90 -10.03
CA VAL A 166 -9.00 5.87 -10.04
C VAL A 166 -8.50 6.14 -11.46
N VAL A 167 -7.68 7.16 -11.61
CA VAL A 167 -7.08 7.55 -12.90
C VAL A 167 -5.57 7.35 -12.92
N TRP A 168 -4.95 7.11 -11.77
CA TRP A 168 -3.54 6.77 -11.64
C TRP A 168 -3.29 6.11 -10.28
N HIS A 169 -2.34 5.19 -10.22
CA HIS A 169 -1.79 4.71 -8.95
C HIS A 169 -0.32 4.35 -9.09
N SER A 170 0.40 4.34 -7.97
CA SER A 170 1.76 3.82 -7.92
C SER A 170 1.77 2.30 -8.12
N TYR A 171 2.77 1.78 -8.84
CA TYR A 171 2.94 0.33 -9.04
C TYR A 171 3.63 -0.29 -7.81
N GLN A 172 3.11 -1.44 -7.35
CA GLN A 172 3.60 -2.14 -6.15
C GLN A 172 4.87 -2.98 -6.37
N THR A 173 5.57 -2.86 -7.50
CA THR A 173 6.60 -3.86 -7.87
C THR A 173 7.96 -3.67 -7.19
N GLN A 174 8.07 -2.81 -6.19
CA GLN A 174 9.34 -2.69 -5.49
C GLN A 174 9.41 -3.75 -4.39
N GLU A 175 10.23 -4.77 -4.65
CA GLU A 175 10.88 -5.61 -3.63
C GLU A 175 11.59 -4.67 -2.63
N ALA A 176 10.83 -4.08 -1.72
CA ALA A 176 11.32 -3.02 -0.89
C ALA A 176 12.21 -3.64 0.20
N ILE A 177 13.45 -3.16 0.26
CA ILE A 177 14.26 -3.23 1.47
C ILE A 177 13.41 -2.59 2.57
N GLY A 178 12.95 -3.39 3.53
CA GLY A 178 12.02 -2.94 4.55
C GLY A 178 12.57 -1.75 5.34
N LEU A 179 11.84 -0.65 5.34
CA LEU A 179 12.06 0.46 6.25
C LEU A 179 11.63 0.02 7.65
N VAL A 180 12.56 0.06 8.61
CA VAL A 180 12.23 -0.21 10.01
C VAL A 180 11.34 0.92 10.52
N VAL A 181 10.17 0.54 11.02
CA VAL A 181 9.23 1.41 11.73
C VAL A 181 9.40 1.11 13.21
N ASP A 182 9.70 2.14 13.98
CA ASP A 182 9.79 2.06 15.43
C ASP A 182 9.27 3.37 16.01
N LEU A 183 7.97 3.39 16.36
CA LEU A 183 7.27 4.58 16.82
C LEU A 183 6.68 4.34 18.21
N ALA A 184 7.11 5.11 19.20
CA ALA A 184 6.44 5.19 20.50
C ALA A 184 5.01 5.76 20.36
N PRO A 185 4.14 5.61 21.37
CA PRO A 185 2.84 6.28 21.40
C PRO A 185 2.96 7.79 21.18
N GLY A 186 2.24 8.31 20.19
CA GLY A 186 2.27 9.70 19.76
C GLY A 186 3.44 10.10 18.86
N GLU A 187 4.37 9.18 18.57
CA GLU A 187 5.50 9.43 17.67
C GLU A 187 5.08 9.31 16.20
N SER A 188 5.81 10.02 15.35
CA SER A 188 5.58 10.03 13.91
C SER A 188 6.89 9.96 13.14
N MET A 189 6.83 9.41 11.92
CA MET A 189 7.90 9.49 10.94
C MET A 189 7.37 10.02 9.60
N THR A 190 8.25 10.70 8.86
CA THR A 190 7.94 11.21 7.52
C THR A 190 8.55 10.31 6.46
N LEU A 191 7.75 10.02 5.44
CA LEU A 191 8.09 9.26 4.25
C LEU A 191 7.90 10.15 3.04
N GLU A 192 8.65 9.87 1.99
CA GLU A 192 8.52 10.58 0.71
C GLU A 192 7.98 9.63 -0.35
N THR A 193 7.03 10.12 -1.12
CA THR A 193 6.52 9.45 -2.32
C THR A 193 6.27 10.50 -3.40
N SER A 194 5.72 10.09 -4.52
CA SER A 194 5.41 10.98 -5.62
C SER A 194 4.40 10.33 -6.54
N PHE A 195 3.65 11.15 -7.26
CA PHE A 195 2.82 10.66 -8.37
C PHE A 195 3.19 11.33 -9.68
N ASN A 196 2.91 10.63 -10.77
CA ASN A 196 3.05 11.18 -12.11
C ASN A 196 1.69 11.69 -12.58
N ARG A 197 1.71 12.81 -13.29
CA ARG A 197 0.48 13.42 -13.82
C ARG A 197 0.08 12.77 -15.15
N VAL A 198 -0.24 11.50 -15.11
CA VAL A 198 -0.63 10.69 -16.27
C VAL A 198 -1.87 9.89 -15.93
N ILE A 199 -2.72 9.63 -16.92
CA ILE A 199 -3.92 8.81 -16.76
C ILE A 199 -3.60 7.40 -17.25
N CYS A 200 -3.84 6.41 -16.41
CA CYS A 200 -3.83 5.01 -16.80
C CYS A 200 -5.22 4.55 -17.25
N GLY A 201 -5.24 3.60 -18.18
CA GLY A 201 -6.40 2.77 -18.49
C GLY A 201 -6.33 1.43 -17.77
N SER A 202 -7.45 0.69 -17.76
CA SER A 202 -7.51 -0.64 -17.13
C SER A 202 -6.57 -1.67 -17.78
N GLU A 203 -6.11 -1.42 -19.01
CA GLU A 203 -5.14 -2.27 -19.70
C GLU A 203 -3.72 -2.08 -19.15
N ASP A 204 -3.42 -0.92 -18.58
CA ASP A 204 -2.09 -0.56 -18.06
C ASP A 204 -1.77 -1.24 -16.73
N ASP A 205 -2.79 -1.68 -15.97
CA ASP A 205 -2.63 -2.46 -14.73
C ASP A 205 -2.03 -3.84 -14.99
N LEU A 206 -2.13 -4.33 -16.22
CA LEU A 206 -1.63 -5.65 -16.63
C LEU A 206 -0.14 -5.62 -16.99
N ILE A 207 0.45 -4.43 -17.12
CA ILE A 207 1.82 -4.23 -17.57
C ILE A 207 2.72 -4.02 -16.35
N MET A 208 3.43 -5.08 -15.96
CA MET A 208 4.28 -5.12 -14.76
C MET A 208 5.52 -4.20 -14.84
N ASP A 209 5.93 -3.79 -16.05
CA ASP A 209 7.17 -3.03 -16.29
C ASP A 209 7.00 -1.50 -16.10
N GLY A 210 5.94 -1.08 -15.41
CA GLY A 210 5.64 0.31 -15.11
C GLY A 210 4.90 1.02 -16.26
N PRO A 211 4.50 2.28 -16.02
CA PRO A 211 3.73 3.01 -17.00
C PRO A 211 4.60 3.26 -18.23
N GLN A 212 4.09 2.87 -19.40
CA GLN A 212 4.78 3.20 -20.66
C GLN A 212 4.88 4.72 -20.77
N ASN A 213 6.01 5.24 -21.26
CA ASN A 213 6.29 6.69 -21.42
C ASN A 213 5.25 7.46 -22.27
N ASP A 214 4.22 6.78 -22.78
CA ASP A 214 3.19 7.30 -23.68
C ASP A 214 1.80 7.42 -23.02
N MET A 215 1.69 7.31 -21.70
CA MET A 215 0.41 7.57 -21.02
C MET A 215 -0.01 9.05 -21.16
N PRO A 216 -1.29 9.33 -21.45
CA PRO A 216 -1.77 10.69 -21.63
C PRO A 216 -1.63 11.48 -20.33
N ALA A 217 -1.22 12.75 -20.43
CA ALA A 217 -1.16 13.64 -19.27
C ALA A 217 -2.55 13.82 -18.64
N ALA A 218 -2.61 13.87 -17.30
CA ALA A 218 -3.86 14.18 -16.62
C ALA A 218 -4.26 15.64 -16.91
N PRO A 219 -5.49 15.89 -17.39
CA PRO A 219 -5.93 17.24 -17.71
C PRO A 219 -6.08 18.08 -16.44
N PRO A 220 -6.08 19.42 -16.55
CA PRO A 220 -6.34 20.30 -15.41
C PRO A 220 -7.70 20.02 -14.76
N GLY A 221 -7.80 20.31 -13.45
CA GLY A 221 -9.03 20.15 -12.69
C GLY A 221 -8.82 19.60 -11.28
N GLN A 222 -9.94 19.23 -10.64
CA GLN A 222 -9.98 18.70 -9.28
C GLN A 222 -9.76 17.20 -9.26
N TYR A 223 -8.94 16.75 -8.31
CA TYR A 223 -8.59 15.36 -8.08
C TYR A 223 -8.59 15.05 -6.58
N GLU A 224 -8.75 13.77 -6.28
CA GLU A 224 -8.59 13.21 -4.96
C GLU A 224 -7.31 12.38 -4.92
N LEU A 225 -6.43 12.69 -3.98
CA LEU A 225 -5.21 11.93 -3.70
C LEU A 225 -5.40 11.13 -2.40
N ARG A 226 -5.01 9.86 -2.43
CA ARG A 226 -4.97 8.98 -1.26
C ARG A 226 -3.61 8.33 -1.15
N ALA A 227 -3.23 7.99 0.08
CA ALA A 227 -2.07 7.16 0.35
C ALA A 227 -2.40 6.05 1.33
N VAL A 228 -1.72 4.91 1.16
CA VAL A 228 -1.83 3.73 1.98
C VAL A 228 -0.42 3.18 2.26
N LEU A 229 -0.22 2.71 3.48
CA LEU A 229 1.01 2.06 3.93
C LEU A 229 0.66 0.85 4.79
N VAL A 230 1.43 -0.23 4.66
CA VAL A 230 1.30 -1.42 5.51
C VAL A 230 2.57 -1.58 6.33
N VAL A 231 2.43 -1.61 7.65
CA VAL A 231 3.51 -1.95 8.59
C VAL A 231 3.31 -3.39 9.03
N THR A 232 4.31 -4.24 8.82
CA THR A 232 4.29 -5.65 9.25
C THR A 232 5.26 -5.84 10.41
N THR A 233 4.75 -6.28 11.55
CA THR A 233 5.53 -6.53 12.78
C THR A 233 6.26 -7.88 12.71
N ASP A 234 7.21 -8.11 13.61
CA ASP A 234 8.03 -9.33 13.62
C ASP A 234 7.21 -10.62 13.85
N ASP A 235 6.05 -10.51 14.50
CA ASP A 235 5.11 -11.62 14.69
C ASP A 235 4.19 -11.87 13.48
N GLY A 236 4.35 -11.10 12.40
CA GLY A 236 3.58 -11.20 11.17
C GLY A 236 2.28 -10.40 11.15
N THR A 237 1.95 -9.65 12.20
CA THR A 237 0.76 -8.79 12.23
C THR A 237 0.93 -7.61 11.27
N SER A 238 -0.09 -7.32 10.46
CA SER A 238 -0.09 -6.16 9.55
C SER A 238 -1.01 -5.04 10.05
N TYR A 239 -0.47 -3.83 10.15
CA TYR A 239 -1.20 -2.60 10.43
C TYR A 239 -1.34 -1.80 9.14
N LEU A 240 -2.57 -1.49 8.76
CA LEU A 240 -2.88 -0.68 7.60
C LEU A 240 -3.02 0.78 8.03
N ALA A 241 -2.25 1.68 7.43
CA ALA A 241 -2.38 3.11 7.62
C ALA A 241 -2.88 3.73 6.31
N ALA A 242 -4.05 4.36 6.35
CA ALA A 242 -4.64 5.05 5.20
C ALA A 242 -4.83 6.54 5.49
N SER A 243 -4.64 7.37 4.47
CA SER A 243 -4.92 8.78 4.57
C SER A 243 -6.41 9.07 4.40
N ALA A 244 -6.86 10.19 4.98
CA ALA A 244 -8.09 10.80 4.51
C ALA A 244 -7.93 11.22 3.02
N PRO A 245 -9.03 11.31 2.26
CA PRO A 245 -9.03 11.89 0.93
C PRO A 245 -8.47 13.32 0.94
N PHE A 246 -7.42 13.59 0.17
CA PHE A 246 -6.87 14.92 0.00
C PHE A 246 -7.31 15.51 -1.34
N GLN A 247 -8.01 16.64 -1.32
CA GLN A 247 -8.44 17.32 -2.53
C GLN A 247 -7.32 18.21 -3.06
N LEU A 248 -6.97 18.04 -4.33
CA LEU A 248 -5.98 18.87 -5.03
C LEU A 248 -6.46 19.30 -6.41
N GLU A 249 -5.96 20.44 -6.86
CA GLU A 249 -6.18 20.96 -8.20
C GLU A 249 -4.90 20.89 -9.02
N ILE A 250 -4.98 20.30 -10.20
CA ILE A 250 -3.92 20.39 -11.21
C ILE A 250 -4.16 21.65 -12.04
N ALA A 251 -3.20 22.57 -12.02
CA ALA A 251 -3.24 23.80 -12.80
C ALA A 251 -3.11 23.53 -14.32
N GLY A 252 -3.67 24.46 -15.12
CA GLY A 252 -3.69 24.40 -16.59
C GLY A 252 -2.71 25.30 -17.31
#